data_AF-A0A5D2JNV0-F1
#
_entry.id   AF-A0A5D2JNV0-F1
#
_cell.length_a   1.000
_cell.length_b   1.000
_cell.length_c   1.000
_cell.angle_alpha   90.00
_cell.angle_beta   90.00
_cell.angle_gamma   90.00
#
_symmetry.space_group_name_H-M   'P 1'
#
loop_
_entity.id
_entity.type
_entity.pdbx_description
1 polymer ?
#
loop_
_entity_poly.entity_id
_entity_poly.type
_entity_poly.pdbx_seq_one_letter_code
_entity_poly.pdbx_strand_id
1 'polypeptide(L)'
;MVMTKLLLLCFLSIFCFALTSHAATYVVGDTSGWDISSDIDSWASSKTFNVGDVLLFQYSSSHSVNEVRKESFETCSTTNILRKFSNVKYDSYIVK
;
A
#
# COMPACT_ATOMS: atom_id res chain seq x y z
N MET A 1 4.60 -10.31 -47.06
CA MET A 1 3.33 -10.27 -46.30
C MET A 1 3.37 -11.11 -45.02
N VAL A 2 3.96 -12.31 -45.00
CA VAL A 2 4.03 -13.17 -43.78
C VAL A 2 5.03 -12.63 -42.74
N MET A 3 6.24 -12.22 -43.15
CA MET A 3 7.28 -11.69 -42.25
C MET A 3 6.88 -10.39 -41.56
N THR A 4 6.17 -9.51 -42.26
CA THR A 4 5.64 -8.25 -41.72
C THR A 4 4.57 -8.48 -40.66
N LYS A 5 3.71 -9.49 -40.86
CA LYS A 5 2.71 -9.91 -39.86
C LYS A 5 3.36 -10.51 -38.62
N LEU A 6 4.45 -11.28 -38.80
CA LEU A 6 5.19 -11.88 -37.69
C LEU A 6 5.88 -10.81 -36.82
N LEU A 7 6.53 -9.82 -37.46
CA LEU A 7 7.12 -8.67 -36.76
C LEU A 7 6.06 -7.87 -36.01
N LEU A 8 4.91 -7.59 -36.63
CA LEU A 8 3.81 -6.86 -35.98
C LEU A 8 3.28 -7.60 -34.73
N LEU A 9 3.17 -8.94 -34.81
CA LEU A 9 2.77 -9.80 -33.69
C LEU A 9 3.77 -9.76 -32.54
N CYS A 10 5.07 -9.80 -32.83
CA CYS A 10 6.13 -9.67 -31.83
C CYS A 10 6.07 -8.29 -31.13
N PHE A 11 5.91 -7.21 -31.89
CA PHE A 11 5.79 -5.86 -31.33
C PHE A 11 4.55 -5.71 -30.45
N LEU A 12 3.39 -6.25 -30.88
CA LEU A 12 2.16 -6.20 -30.09
C LEU A 12 2.28 -7.00 -28.78
N SER A 13 2.94 -8.16 -28.82
CA SER A 13 3.20 -8.97 -27.62
C SER A 13 4.09 -8.24 -26.61
N ILE A 14 5.20 -7.64 -27.05
CA ILE A 14 6.12 -6.89 -26.18
C ILE A 14 5.41 -5.68 -25.55
N PHE A 15 4.59 -4.97 -26.35
CA PHE A 15 3.80 -3.85 -25.86
C PHE A 15 2.77 -4.27 -24.79
N CYS A 16 2.12 -5.43 -24.95
CA CYS A 16 1.21 -5.97 -23.93
C CYS A 16 1.91 -6.26 -22.60
N PHE A 17 3.13 -6.79 -22.60
CA PHE A 17 3.88 -7.04 -21.35
C PHE A 17 4.32 -5.74 -20.67
N ALA A 18 4.64 -4.70 -21.44
CA ALA A 18 5.03 -3.38 -20.92
C ALA A 18 3.88 -2.65 -20.20
N LEU A 19 2.63 -3.07 -20.39
CA LEU A 19 1.44 -2.47 -19.75
C LEU A 19 1.07 -3.12 -18.42
N THR A 20 1.88 -4.04 -17.89
CA THR A 20 1.59 -4.67 -16.60
C THR A 20 1.93 -3.72 -15.45
N SER A 21 0.91 -3.17 -14.80
CA SER A 21 1.05 -2.53 -13.49
C SER A 21 0.66 -3.54 -12.41
N HIS A 22 1.57 -3.78 -11.47
CA HIS A 22 1.31 -4.64 -10.31
C HIS A 22 1.42 -3.80 -9.05
N ALA A 23 0.29 -3.61 -8.36
CA ALA A 23 0.24 -3.00 -7.05
C ALA A 23 0.24 -4.10 -6.00
N ALA A 24 1.21 -4.06 -5.08
CA ALA A 24 1.27 -4.99 -3.97
C ALA A 24 0.30 -4.57 -2.87
N THR A 25 -0.25 -5.55 -2.14
CA THR A 25 -0.99 -5.30 -0.90
C THR A 25 -0.19 -5.83 0.28
N TYR A 26 0.06 -4.98 1.26
CA TYR A 26 0.80 -5.31 2.47
C TYR A 26 -0.13 -5.24 3.68
N VAL A 27 -0.21 -6.33 4.45
CA VAL A 27 -0.89 -6.31 5.76
C VAL A 27 0.05 -5.66 6.77
N VAL A 28 -0.37 -4.52 7.33
CA VAL A 28 0.45 -3.77 8.30
C VAL A 28 0.66 -4.62 9.55
N GLY A 29 1.92 -4.84 9.92
CA GLY A 29 2.31 -5.71 11.04
C GLY A 29 2.21 -7.21 10.75
N ASP A 30 2.02 -7.61 9.48
CA ASP A 30 1.86 -9.00 9.04
C ASP A 30 0.85 -9.78 9.92
N THR A 31 1.28 -10.81 10.65
CA THR A 31 0.41 -11.61 11.51
C THR A 31 -0.04 -10.91 12.78
N SER A 32 0.73 -9.92 13.25
CA SER A 32 0.40 -9.16 14.47
C SER A 32 -0.66 -8.09 14.22
N GLY A 33 -0.79 -7.64 12.96
CA GLY A 33 -1.76 -6.62 12.57
C GLY A 33 -1.44 -5.22 13.10
N TRP A 34 -2.43 -4.33 13.02
CA TRP A 34 -2.36 -2.98 13.56
C TRP A 34 -2.76 -2.98 15.04
N ASP A 35 -1.76 -3.15 15.90
CA ASP A 35 -1.88 -3.21 17.36
C ASP A 35 -0.67 -2.54 18.04
N ILE A 36 -0.84 -2.12 19.29
CA ILE A 36 0.22 -1.47 20.08
C ILE A 36 1.40 -2.39 20.38
N SER A 37 1.20 -3.71 20.34
CA SER A 37 2.25 -4.71 20.55
C SER A 37 3.03 -5.06 19.28
N SER A 38 2.59 -4.59 18.11
CA SER A 38 3.25 -4.86 16.83
C SER A 38 4.51 -4.01 16.65
N ASP A 39 5.62 -4.63 16.24
CA ASP A 39 6.83 -3.92 15.82
C ASP A 39 6.68 -3.41 14.39
N ILE A 40 6.03 -2.26 14.26
CA ILE A 40 5.74 -1.63 12.96
C ILE A 40 7.01 -1.06 12.32
N ASP A 41 8.01 -0.65 13.10
CA ASP A 41 9.26 -0.09 12.57
C ASP A 41 10.09 -1.16 11.86
N SER A 42 10.30 -2.31 12.51
CA SER A 42 10.97 -3.44 11.87
C SER A 42 10.18 -3.94 10.66
N TRP A 43 8.85 -4.04 10.78
CA TRP A 43 8.00 -4.42 9.67
C TRP A 43 8.16 -3.46 8.47
N ALA A 44 8.06 -2.15 8.68
CA ALA A 44 8.17 -1.16 7.61
C ALA A 44 9.55 -1.18 6.96
N SER A 45 10.62 -1.34 7.74
CA SER A 45 11.99 -1.44 7.23
C SER A 45 12.25 -2.69 6.36
N SER A 46 11.45 -3.74 6.54
CA SER A 46 11.55 -5.00 5.80
C SER A 46 10.83 -4.98 4.44
N LYS A 47 10.05 -3.93 4.13
CA LYS A 47 9.27 -3.84 2.88
C LYS A 47 9.81 -2.74 1.96
N THR A 48 9.45 -2.84 0.69
CA THR A 48 9.65 -1.76 -0.29
C THR A 48 8.28 -1.34 -0.81
N PHE A 49 7.87 -0.12 -0.49
CA PHE A 49 6.58 0.43 -0.91
C PHE A 49 6.75 1.23 -2.20
N ASN A 50 5.91 0.94 -3.19
CA ASN A 50 5.84 1.68 -4.45
C ASN A 50 4.53 2.46 -4.53
N VAL A 51 4.53 3.55 -5.29
CA VAL A 51 3.30 4.32 -5.56
C VAL A 51 2.26 3.40 -6.20
N GLY A 52 1.05 3.41 -5.64
CA GLY A 52 -0.05 2.52 -6.03
C GLY A 52 -0.19 1.27 -5.17
N ASP A 53 0.81 0.91 -4.36
CA ASP A 53 0.69 -0.19 -3.39
C ASP A 53 -0.36 0.13 -2.32
N VAL A 54 -0.90 -0.91 -1.70
CA VAL A 54 -1.94 -0.82 -0.67
C VAL A 54 -1.40 -1.27 0.67
N LEU A 55 -1.57 -0.45 1.70
CA LEU A 55 -1.40 -0.82 3.10
C LEU A 55 -2.76 -1.20 3.68
N LEU A 56 -2.93 -2.47 4.06
CA LEU A 56 -4.14 -2.99 4.69
C LEU A 56 -3.94 -3.06 6.21
N PHE A 57 -4.67 -2.21 6.91
CA PHE A 57 -4.71 -2.16 8.37
C PHE A 57 -5.82 -3.09 8.86
N GLN A 58 -5.46 -4.10 9.65
CA GLN A 58 -6.41 -4.99 10.32
C GLN A 58 -6.29 -4.81 11.82
N TYR A 59 -7.38 -4.49 12.50
CA TYR A 59 -7.35 -4.12 13.91
C TYR A 59 -8.68 -4.40 14.64
N SER A 60 -8.64 -4.46 15.97
CA SER A 60 -9.83 -4.52 16.83
C SER A 60 -10.52 -3.16 16.92
N SER A 61 -11.81 -3.13 17.26
CA SER A 61 -12.60 -1.88 17.33
C SER A 61 -12.10 -0.83 18.34
N SER A 62 -11.09 -1.14 19.15
CA SER A 62 -10.40 -0.21 20.06
C SER A 62 -9.38 0.68 19.36
N HIS A 63 -8.98 0.34 18.14
CA HIS A 63 -7.96 1.05 17.38
C HIS A 63 -8.58 1.86 16.25
N SER A 64 -7.79 2.78 15.70
CA SER A 64 -8.16 3.57 14.52
C SER A 64 -6.93 3.85 13.67
N VAL A 65 -7.15 4.31 12.43
CA VAL A 65 -6.09 4.70 11.51
C VAL A 65 -6.31 6.14 11.07
N ASN A 66 -5.24 6.95 11.14
CA ASN A 66 -5.24 8.34 10.72
C ASN A 66 -4.00 8.64 9.88
N GLU A 67 -4.19 9.21 8.69
CA GLU A 67 -3.09 9.79 7.90
C GLU A 67 -2.75 11.17 8.49
N VAL A 68 -1.48 11.40 8.82
CA VAL A 68 -1.00 12.64 9.45
C VAL A 68 0.27 13.15 8.76
N ARG A 69 0.65 14.40 9.03
CA ARG A 69 1.97 14.93 8.64
C ARG A 69 3.06 14.42 9.58
N LYS A 70 4.32 14.47 9.12
CA LYS A 70 5.51 14.06 9.89
C LYS A 70 5.57 14.71 11.28
N GLU A 71 5.37 16.02 11.39
CA GLU A 71 5.39 16.74 12.67
C GLU A 71 4.33 16.18 13.66
N SER A 72 3.13 15.91 13.17
CA SER A 72 2.06 15.32 13.98
C SER A 72 2.35 13.86 14.35
N PHE A 73 3.04 13.10 13.47
CA PHE A 73 3.50 11.75 13.78
C PHE A 73 4.55 11.77 14.91
N GLU A 74 5.58 12.61 14.80
CA GLU A 74 6.68 12.72 15.78
C GLU A 74 6.21 13.17 17.18
N THR A 75 5.09 13.91 17.25
CA THR A 75 4.51 14.41 18.50
C THR A 75 3.29 13.62 18.97
N CYS A 76 2.91 12.55 18.25
CA CYS A 76 1.68 11.79 18.46
C CYS A 76 0.41 12.66 18.53
N SER A 77 0.35 13.73 17.73
CA SER A 77 -0.80 14.65 17.68
C SER A 77 -1.88 14.17 16.70
N THR A 78 -3.12 14.13 17.17
CA THR A 78 -4.30 13.78 16.37
C THR A 78 -5.17 14.99 16.02
N THR A 79 -4.68 16.22 16.21
CA THR A 79 -5.48 17.45 16.02
C THR A 79 -5.60 17.85 14.55
N ASN A 80 -4.53 17.67 13.76
CA ASN A 80 -4.44 18.09 12.36
C ASN A 80 -4.33 16.87 11.41
N ILE A 81 -5.29 15.95 11.54
CA ILE A 81 -5.37 14.73 10.71
C ILE A 81 -5.63 15.10 9.24
N LEU A 82 -4.90 14.48 8.32
CA LEU A 82 -5.10 14.62 6.86
C LEU A 82 -6.29 13.79 6.38
N ARG A 83 -6.39 12.56 6.90
CA ARG A 83 -7.50 11.65 6.62
C ARG A 83 -7.75 10.75 7.81
N LYS A 84 -9.00 10.72 8.28
CA LYS A 84 -9.47 9.76 9.26
C LYS A 84 -10.09 8.57 8.54
N PHE A 85 -9.73 7.37 8.98
CA PHE A 85 -10.37 6.14 8.58
C PHE A 85 -11.30 5.67 9.70
N SER A 86 -12.45 5.11 9.35
CA SER A 86 -13.54 4.87 10.31
C SER A 86 -14.24 3.54 10.12
N ASN A 87 -13.59 2.55 9.49
CA ASN A 87 -14.13 1.21 9.42
C ASN A 87 -13.94 0.47 10.74
N VAL A 88 -14.76 -0.55 10.98
CA VAL A 88 -14.86 -1.21 12.31
C VAL A 88 -13.77 -2.28 12.51
N LYS A 89 -13.05 -2.66 11.45
CA LYS A 89 -12.10 -3.79 11.48
C LYS A 89 -10.96 -3.71 10.45
N TYR A 90 -11.21 -3.10 9.31
CA TYR A 90 -10.25 -3.05 8.21
C TYR A 90 -10.25 -1.69 7.52
N ASP A 91 -9.08 -1.11 7.30
CA ASP A 91 -8.89 0.07 6.46
C ASP A 91 -7.74 -0.11 5.49
N SER A 92 -7.81 0.60 4.36
CA SER A 92 -6.80 0.55 3.32
C SER A 92 -6.27 1.93 2.97
N TYR A 93 -4.95 2.07 2.88
CA TYR A 93 -4.26 3.27 2.39
C TYR A 93 -3.54 2.96 1.09
N ILE A 94 -3.72 3.79 0.07
CA ILE A 94 -2.95 3.70 -1.18
C ILE A 94 -1.72 4.59 -1.03
N VAL A 95 -0.53 4.02 -1.22
CA VAL A 95 0.75 4.73 -1.23
C VAL A 95 0.77 5.70 -2.42
N LYS A 96 1.02 6.98 -2.15
CA LYS A 96 0.97 8.08 -3.13
C LYS A 96 2.36 8.54 -3.52
#